data_AF-A0A954TER1-F1
#
_entry.id   AF-A0A954TER1-F1
#
_cell.length_a   1.000
_cell.length_b   1.000
_cell.length_c   1.000
_cell.angle_alpha   90.00
_cell.angle_beta   90.00
_cell.angle_gamma   90.00
#
_symmetry.space_group_name_H-M   'P 1'
#
loop_
_entity.id
_entity.type
_entity.pdbx_description
1 polymer ?
#
loop_
_entity_poly.entity_id
_entity_poly.type
_entity_poly.pdbx_seq_one_letter_code
_entity_poly.pdbx_strand_id
1 'polypeptide(L)' 'MFKQEGYELMGAAFEVYNELGYGMAEEIYQAALEVELGLREIRFTAQAELDVFFKDRSDWIAN' A
#
# COMPACT_ATOMS: atom_id res chain seq x y z
N MET A 1 17.38 1.49 -12.92
CA MET A 1 16.30 0.51 -12.75
C MET A 1 15.12 1.25 -12.12
N PHE A 2 13.93 1.21 -12.75
CA PHE A 2 12.60 1.68 -12.30
C PHE A 2 12.45 3.03 -11.57
N LYS A 3 13.23 4.07 -11.94
CA LYS A 3 13.08 5.39 -11.31
C LYS A 3 11.68 5.99 -11.51
N GLN A 4 11.12 5.83 -12.71
CA GLN A 4 9.83 6.41 -13.07
C GLN A 4 8.66 5.81 -12.27
N GLU A 5 8.56 4.48 -12.24
CA GLU A 5 7.54 3.78 -11.44
C GLU A 5 7.64 4.14 -9.96
N GLY A 6 8.86 4.27 -9.43
CA GLY A 6 9.09 4.74 -8.06
C GLY A 6 8.57 6.17 -7.84
N TYR A 7 8.81 7.10 -8.76
CA TYR A 7 8.29 8.47 -8.66
C TYR A 7 6.76 8.52 -8.75
N GLU A 8 6.14 7.70 -9.59
CA GLU A 8 4.68 7.61 -9.74
C GLU A 8 4.03 7.09 -8.46
N LEU A 9 4.55 6.01 -7.88
CA LEU A 9 4.08 5.46 -6.62
C LEU A 9 4.24 6.46 -5.46
N MET A 10 5.40 7.11 -5.36
CA MET A 10 5.63 8.13 -4.33
C MET A 10 4.66 9.30 -4.48
N GLY A 11 4.38 9.73 -5.72
CA GLY A 11 3.39 10.78 -6.00
C GLY A 11 1.99 10.40 -5.51
N ALA A 12 1.56 9.16 -5.74
CA ALA A 12 0.27 8.66 -5.23
C ALA A 12 0.23 8.65 -3.70
N ALA A 13 1.28 8.18 -3.04
CA ALA A 13 1.36 8.17 -1.58
C ALA A 13 1.35 9.58 -0.97
N PHE A 14 2.01 10.54 -1.62
CA PHE A 14 1.97 11.94 -1.19
C PHE A 14 0.58 12.56 -1.35
N GLU A 15 -0.14 12.26 -2.43
CA GLU A 15 -1.51 12.74 -2.61
C GLU A 15 -2.42 12.26 -1.46
N VAL A 16 -2.36 10.96 -1.16
CA VAL A 16 -3.11 10.37 -0.04
C VAL A 16 -2.76 11.04 1.29
N TYR A 17 -1.47 11.28 1.54
CA TYR A 17 -1.03 11.97 2.75
C TYR A 17 -1.51 13.43 2.80
N ASN A 18 -1.48 14.14 1.68
CA ASN A 18 -1.92 15.54 1.60
C ASN A 18 -3.42 15.67 1.89
N GLU A 19 -4.23 14.72 1.44
CA GLU A 19 -5.68 14.71 1.67
C GLU A 19 -6.07 14.21 3.07
N LEU A 20 -5.43 13.14 3.56
CA LEU A 20 -5.82 12.50 4.83
C LEU A 20 -5.04 12.99 6.06
N GLY A 21 -3.85 13.55 5.87
CA GLY A 21 -2.92 13.86 6.96
C GLY A 21 -2.42 12.62 7.70
N TYR A 22 -1.98 12.80 8.94
CA TYR A 22 -1.47 11.73 9.81
C TYR A 22 -2.55 11.27 10.82
N GLY A 23 -2.44 10.02 11.29
CA GLY A 23 -3.22 9.50 12.42
C GLY A 23 -4.38 8.58 12.05
N MET A 24 -4.53 8.21 10.77
CA MET A 24 -5.51 7.22 10.35
C MET A 24 -5.00 5.79 10.58
N ALA A 25 -5.94 4.84 10.63
CA ALA A 25 -5.60 3.41 10.62
C ALA A 25 -4.98 3.03 9.27
N GLU A 26 -4.14 1.99 9.28
CA GLU A 26 -3.50 1.45 8.07
C GLU A 26 -4.52 1.14 6.97
N GLU A 27 -5.63 0.48 7.32
CA GLU A 27 -6.71 0.10 6.40
C GLU A 27 -7.30 1.30 5.64
N ILE A 28 -7.34 2.48 6.29
CA ILE A 28 -7.83 3.71 5.67
C ILE A 28 -6.81 4.24 4.66
N TYR A 29 -5.52 4.24 5.01
CA TYR A 29 -4.46 4.61 4.08
C TYR A 29 -4.39 3.66 2.90
N GLN A 30 -4.56 2.36 3.14
CA GLN A 30 -4.57 1.35 2.10
C GLN A 30 -5.73 1.60 1.13
N ALA A 31 -6.96 1.75 1.63
CA ALA A 31 -8.12 2.02 0.78
C ALA A 31 -7.96 3.31 -0.05
N ALA A 32 -7.42 4.38 0.55
CA ALA A 32 -7.18 5.63 -0.16
C ALA A 32 -6.09 5.49 -1.22
N LEU A 33 -5.02 4.73 -0.94
CA LEU A 33 -3.96 4.48 -1.91
C LEU A 33 -4.46 3.61 -3.08
N GLU A 34 -5.32 2.62 -2.83
CA GLU A 34 -5.95 1.84 -3.90
C GLU A 34 -6.77 2.72 -4.85
N VAL A 35 -7.53 3.68 -4.30
CA VAL A 35 -8.27 4.67 -5.10
C VAL A 35 -7.31 5.53 -5.92
N GLU A 36 -6.27 6.09 -5.31
CA GLU A 36 -5.33 6.99 -5.99
C GLU A 36 -4.52 6.28 -7.08
N LEU A 37 -4.05 5.06 -6.81
CA LEU A 37 -3.37 4.24 -7.81
C LEU A 37 -4.30 3.92 -8.99
N GLY A 38 -5.58 3.65 -8.72
CA GLY A 38 -6.60 3.46 -9.75
C GLY A 38 -6.84 4.70 -10.61
N LEU A 39 -6.93 5.88 -10.00
CA LEU A 39 -7.08 7.16 -10.71
C LEU A 39 -5.88 7.48 -11.61
N ARG A 40 -4.68 7.06 -11.21
CA ARG A 40 -3.44 7.23 -11.99
C ARG A 40 -3.16 6.10 -12.98
N GLU A 41 -4.07 5.14 -13.10
CA GLU A 41 -3.94 3.95 -13.96
C GLU A 41 -2.67 3.12 -13.66
N ILE A 42 -2.17 3.19 -12.42
CA ILE A 42 -1.02 2.40 -11.97
C ILE A 42 -1.52 0.98 -11.67
N ARG A 43 -0.88 -0.03 -12.26
CA ARG A 43 -1.25 -1.43 -12.01
C ARG A 43 -0.81 -1.86 -10.61
N PHE A 44 -1.76 -2.35 -9.81
CA PHE A 44 -1.50 -2.85 -8.45
C PHE A 44 -2.32 -4.11 -8.16
N THR A 45 -2.00 -4.76 -7.04
CA THR A 45 -2.81 -5.83 -6.44
C THR A 45 -3.06 -5.45 -4.99
N ALA A 46 -4.32 -5.22 -4.64
CA ALA A 46 -4.74 -4.96 -3.27
C ALA A 46 -4.64 -6.25 -2.44
N GLN A 47 -4.28 -6.12 -1.16
CA GLN A 47 -4.33 -7.21 -0.19
C GLN A 47 -3.65 -8.51 -0.68
N ALA A 48 -2.49 -8.38 -1.34
CA ALA A 48 -1.74 -9.55 -1.77
C ALA A 48 -1.38 -10.40 -0.53
N GLU A 49 -1.51 -11.73 -0.65
CA GLU A 49 -1.08 -12.64 0.41
C GLU A 49 0.41 -12.44 0.67
N LEU A 50 0.75 -12.16 1.93
CA LEU A 50 2.13 -11.97 2.37
C LEU A 50 2.57 -13.20 3.16
N ASP A 51 3.75 -13.71 2.80
CA ASP A 51 4.45 -14.69 3.63
C ASP A 51 4.98 -13.98 4.88
N VAL A 52 4.25 -14.09 5.97
CA VAL A 52 4.61 -13.44 7.23
C VAL A 52 5.20 -14.47 8.20
N PHE A 53 6.41 -14.17 8.66
CA PHE A 53 7.14 -14.98 9.62
C PHE A 53 7.26 -14.24 10.96
N PHE A 54 6.95 -14.92 12.05
CA PHE A 54 7.25 -14.45 13.41
C PHE A 54 8.25 -15.40 14.05
N LYS A 55 9.48 -14.93 14.28
CA LYS A 55 10.56 -15.76 14.86
C LYS A 55 10.71 -17.11 14.12
N ASP A 56 10.82 -17.06 12.80
CA ASP A 56 10.93 -18.22 11.90
C ASP A 56 9.70 -19.15 11.85
N ARG A 57 8.55 -18.71 12.40
CA ARG A 57 7.28 -19.44 12.35
C ARG A 57 6.34 -18.77 11.36
N SER A 58 5.76 -19.54 10.44
CA SER A 58 4.76 -19.08 9.45
C SER A 58 3.35 -19.62 9.72
N ASP A 59 3.20 -20.52 10.69
CA ASP A 59 1.96 -21.26 10.98
C ASP A 59 1.00 -20.53 11.93
N TRP A 60 1.33 -19.32 12.38
CA TRP A 60 0.59 -18.61 13.43
C TRP A 60 -0.52 -17.67 12.92
N ILE A 61 -0.63 -17.48 11.61
CA ILE A 61 -1.59 -16.53 10.98
C ILE A 61 -2.84 -17.23 10.46
N ALA A 62 -2.90 -18.56 10.52
CA ALA A 62 -4.08 -19.30 10.10
C ALA A 62 -5.18 -19.27 11.19
N ASN A 63 -6.05 -18.26 11.14
CA ASN A 63 -7.48 -18.35 11.49
C ASN A 63 -8.26 -17.09 11.10
#